data_AF-J9EGS9-F1
#
_entry.id   AF-J9EGS9-F1
#
_cell.length_a   1.000
_cell.length_b   1.000
_cell.length_c   1.000
_cell.angle_alpha   90.00
_cell.angle_beta   90.00
_cell.angle_gamma   90.00
#
_symmetry.space_group_name_H-M   'P 1'
#
loop_
_entity.id
_entity.type
_entity.pdbx_description
1 polymer ?
#
loop_
_entity_poly.entity_id
_entity_poly.type
_entity_poly.pdbx_seq_one_letter_code
_entity_poly.pdbx_strand_id
1 'polypeptide(L)'
;VLQTVYYAMCFICALMDTLRETTDRGPHKKHPTTPSYWRNSKLHQISDFMYFTSVLPVGAITCLLFWSLYALEPTLVIPKWAEELIPPFMNHITHTAPLPFILVDTLLTCHRAPSRKIGSIIIIALVILYFSM
;
A
#
# COMPACT_ATOMS: atom_id res chain seq x y z
N VAL A 1 -4.12 6.29 -7.76
CA VAL A 1 -3.24 7.38 -7.28
C VAL A 1 -2.53 7.00 -5.98
N LEU A 2 -3.25 6.77 -4.87
CA LEU A 2 -2.64 6.43 -3.56
C LEU A 2 -1.66 5.25 -3.64
N GLN A 3 -2.08 4.14 -4.26
CA GLN A 3 -1.24 2.94 -4.42
C GLN A 3 0.06 3.22 -5.20
N THR A 4 -0.03 4.07 -6.23
CA THR A 4 1.11 4.47 -7.07
C THR A 4 2.12 5.29 -6.27
N VAL A 5 1.64 6.23 -5.45
CA VAL A 5 2.49 7.04 -4.55
C VAL A 5 3.20 6.13 -3.55
N TYR A 6 2.48 5.16 -2.98
CA TYR A 6 3.06 4.18 -2.07
C TYR A 6 4.18 3.36 -2.71
N TYR A 7 3.94 2.77 -3.88
CA TYR A 7 4.98 1.97 -4.56
C TYR A 7 6.17 2.81 -5.01
N ALA A 8 5.96 4.06 -5.43
CA ALA A 8 7.06 4.98 -5.71
C ALA A 8 7.92 5.22 -4.45
N MET A 9 7.29 5.40 -3.29
CA MET A 9 8.02 5.51 -2.03
C MET A 9 8.77 4.23 -1.66
N CYS A 10 8.16 3.05 -1.82
CA CYS A 10 8.83 1.77 -1.60
C CYS A 10 10.03 1.58 -2.54
N PHE A 11 9.92 2.01 -3.80
CA PHE A 11 11.03 2.00 -4.75
C PHE A 11 12.18 2.92 -4.31
N ILE A 12 11.87 4.14 -3.86
CA ILE A 12 12.88 5.08 -3.33
C ILE A 12 13.56 4.48 -2.09
N CYS A 13 12.79 3.90 -1.16
CA CYS A 13 13.32 3.17 -0.01
C CYS A 13 14.29 2.05 -0.43
N ALA A 14 13.91 1.22 -1.41
CA ALA A 14 14.76 0.14 -1.92
C ALA A 14 16.03 0.66 -2.60
N LEU A 15 15.93 1.74 -3.37
CA LEU A 15 17.09 2.38 -3.99
C LEU A 15 18.05 2.95 -2.93
N MET A 16 17.52 3.64 -1.91
CA MET A 16 18.31 4.18 -0.81
C MET A 16 19.10 3.09 -0.09
N ASP A 17 18.47 1.95 0.18
CA ASP A 17 19.14 0.84 0.84
C ASP A 17 20.20 0.19 -0.03
N THR A 18 19.89 0.00 -1.33
CA THR A 18 20.86 -0.52 -2.30
C THR A 18 22.09 0.40 -2.41
N LEU A 19 21.87 1.71 -2.49
CA LEU A 19 22.95 2.70 -2.51
C LEU A 19 23.76 2.69 -1.22
N ARG A 20 23.10 2.55 -0.07
CA ARG A 20 23.78 2.46 1.24
C ARG A 20 24.64 1.21 1.34
N GLU A 21 24.12 0.06 0.91
CA GLU A 21 24.84 -1.21 0.89
C GLU A 21 26.07 -1.16 -0.05
N THR A 22 25.92 -0.57 -1.24
CA THR A 22 27.06 -0.42 -2.18
C THR A 22 28.14 0.55 -1.69
N THR A 23 27.78 1.53 -0.86
CA THR A 23 28.72 2.52 -0.29
C THR A 23 29.48 1.96 0.91
N ASP A 24 28.89 1.00 1.65
CA ASP A 24 29.46 0.44 2.89
C ASP A 24 30.51 -0.68 2.65
N ARG A 25 31.37 -0.50 1.63
CA ARG A 25 32.47 -1.45 1.28
C ARG A 25 33.77 -1.21 2.08
N GLY A 26 33.74 -0.35 3.10
CA GLY A 26 34.91 -0.07 3.95
C GLY A 26 35.16 -1.18 4.99
N PRO A 27 36.31 -1.18 5.70
CA PRO A 27 36.55 -2.15 6.78
C PRO A 27 35.44 -2.03 7.82
N HIS A 28 34.68 -3.11 8.02
CA HIS A 28 33.55 -3.18 8.96
C HIS A 28 34.02 -2.87 10.40
N LYS A 29 34.07 -1.60 10.79
CA LYS A 29 34.50 -1.18 12.15
C LYS A 29 33.47 -1.51 13.24
N LYS A 30 32.25 -1.81 12.83
CA LYS A 30 31.18 -2.43 13.62
C LYS A 30 30.30 -3.11 12.58
N HIS A 31 30.04 -4.41 12.72
CA HIS A 31 28.83 -4.94 12.12
C HIS A 31 27.69 -4.17 12.80
N PRO A 32 26.93 -3.31 12.10
CA PRO A 32 25.73 -2.78 12.71
C PRO A 32 24.89 -4.02 13.02
N THR A 33 24.53 -4.20 14.29
CA THR A 33 23.63 -5.23 14.82
C THR A 33 22.83 -5.96 13.73
N THR A 34 22.90 -7.30 13.68
CA THR A 34 22.12 -8.25 12.83
C THR A 34 21.37 -7.60 11.67
N PRO A 35 21.65 -7.90 10.38
CA PRO A 35 21.15 -7.15 9.21
C PRO A 35 19.74 -6.67 9.49
N SER A 36 19.60 -5.39 9.86
CA SER A 36 18.38 -4.99 10.55
C SER A 36 17.29 -4.91 9.49
N TYR A 37 16.50 -5.97 9.39
CA TYR A 37 15.27 -6.06 8.62
C TYR A 37 14.36 -4.84 8.88
N TRP A 38 14.55 -4.20 10.03
CA TRP A 38 13.98 -2.92 10.45
C TRP A 38 14.72 -1.73 9.83
N ARG A 39 14.18 -1.27 8.71
CA ARG A 39 14.52 0.00 8.07
C ARG A 39 14.16 1.19 8.97
N ASN A 40 15.17 1.90 9.50
CA ASN A 40 14.99 2.95 10.51
C ASN A 40 14.90 4.40 9.97
N SER A 41 14.88 4.60 8.66
CA SER A 41 14.75 5.96 8.11
C SER A 41 13.31 6.49 8.29
N LYS A 42 13.16 7.82 8.29
CA LYS A 42 11.83 8.45 8.35
C LYS A 42 10.95 8.04 7.17
N LEU A 43 11.53 7.86 5.98
CA LEU A 43 10.79 7.43 4.79
C LEU A 43 10.18 6.04 4.98
N HIS A 44 10.92 5.11 5.59
CA HIS A 44 10.42 3.78 5.90
C HIS A 44 9.31 3.80 6.94
N GLN A 45 9.45 4.63 7.98
CA GLN A 45 8.38 4.83 8.97
C GLN A 45 7.10 5.38 8.34
N ILE A 46 7.22 6.31 7.39
CA ILE A 46 6.07 6.86 6.65
C ILE A 46 5.47 5.79 5.72
N SER A 47 6.30 5.00 5.04
CA SER A 47 5.84 3.88 4.20
C SER A 47 5.07 2.85 5.02
N ASP A 48 5.62 2.38 6.14
CA ASP A 48 4.93 1.45 7.06
C ASP A 48 3.64 2.03 7.60
N PHE A 49 3.63 3.32 7.94
CA PHE A 49 2.41 4.00 8.37
C PHE A 49 1.35 3.99 7.27
N MET A 50 1.68 4.46 6.06
CA MET A 50 0.74 4.49 4.92
C MET A 50 0.27 3.09 4.52
N TYR A 51 1.15 2.09 4.65
CA TYR A 51 0.83 0.69 4.41
C TYR A 51 -0.38 0.26 5.26
N PHE A 52 -0.29 0.44 6.58
CA PHE A 52 -1.34 0.02 7.51
C PHE A 52 -2.57 0.92 7.52
N THR A 53 -2.42 2.23 7.31
CA THR A 53 -3.54 3.18 7.44
C THR A 53 -4.38 3.29 6.18
N SER A 54 -3.81 3.00 5.02
CA SER A 54 -4.44 3.38 3.76
C SER A 54 -4.29 2.29 2.71
N VAL A 55 -3.07 1.86 2.39
CA VAL A 55 -2.82 0.95 1.27
C VAL A 55 -3.48 -0.41 1.47
N LEU A 56 -3.22 -1.06 2.61
CA LEU A 56 -3.81 -2.35 2.95
C LEU A 56 -5.35 -2.28 3.04
N PRO A 57 -5.95 -1.42 3.87
CA PRO A 57 -7.41 -1.39 4.02
C PRO A 57 -8.13 -0.94 2.74
N VAL A 58 -7.66 0.11 2.05
CA VAL A 58 -8.30 0.61 0.82
C VAL A 58 -8.16 -0.41 -0.30
N GLY A 59 -6.96 -0.97 -0.52
CA GLY A 59 -6.74 -1.97 -1.57
C GLY A 59 -7.59 -3.23 -1.37
N ALA A 60 -7.70 -3.70 -0.12
CA ALA A 60 -8.55 -4.84 0.22
C ALA A 60 -10.04 -4.53 0.00
N ILE A 61 -10.54 -3.41 0.53
CA ILE A 61 -11.95 -3.02 0.40
C ILE A 61 -12.32 -2.78 -1.06
N THR A 62 -11.49 -2.09 -1.84
CA THR A 62 -11.75 -1.85 -3.27
C THR A 62 -11.88 -3.17 -4.03
N CYS A 63 -10.99 -4.13 -3.80
CA CYS A 63 -11.06 -5.44 -4.46
C CYS A 63 -12.30 -6.22 -4.01
N LEU A 64 -12.55 -6.31 -2.69
CA LEU A 64 -13.69 -7.06 -2.15
C LEU A 64 -15.03 -6.49 -2.60
N LEU A 65 -15.21 -5.17 -2.51
CA LEU A 65 -16.45 -4.50 -2.93
C LEU A 65 -16.65 -4.64 -4.43
N PHE A 66 -15.61 -4.46 -5.23
CA PHE A 66 -15.70 -4.62 -6.69
C PHE A 66 -16.22 -6.02 -7.05
N TRP A 67 -15.58 -7.08 -6.56
CA TRP A 67 -15.99 -8.44 -6.89
C TRP A 67 -17.36 -8.80 -6.31
N SER A 68 -17.69 -8.31 -5.11
CA SER A 68 -19.01 -8.53 -4.51
C SER A 68 -20.13 -7.88 -5.33
N LEU A 69 -19.97 -6.60 -5.69
CA LEU A 69 -20.96 -5.87 -6.48
C LEU A 69 -21.03 -6.40 -7.91
N TYR A 70 -19.89 -6.69 -8.52
CA TYR A 70 -19.81 -7.23 -9.88
C TYR A 70 -20.46 -8.62 -9.98
N ALA A 71 -20.35 -9.46 -8.95
CA ALA A 71 -21.01 -10.76 -8.89
C ALA A 71 -22.54 -10.66 -8.69
N LEU A 72 -23.02 -9.58 -8.06
CA LEU A 72 -24.46 -9.32 -7.91
C LEU A 72 -25.05 -8.74 -9.18
N GLU A 73 -24.55 -7.59 -9.62
CA GLU A 73 -24.98 -6.93 -10.85
C GLU A 73 -23.84 -6.01 -11.36
N PRO A 74 -23.23 -6.30 -12.52
CA PRO A 74 -22.12 -5.50 -13.06
C PRO A 74 -22.43 -4.01 -13.24
N THR A 75 -23.70 -3.68 -13.48
CA THR A 75 -24.21 -2.31 -13.65
C THR A 75 -24.07 -1.45 -12.38
N LEU A 76 -23.97 -2.08 -11.19
CA LEU A 76 -23.73 -1.39 -9.91
C LEU A 76 -22.31 -0.83 -9.81
N VAL A 77 -21.36 -1.45 -10.52
CA VAL A 77 -19.95 -1.03 -10.53
C VAL A 77 -19.69 -0.04 -11.63
N ILE A 78 -20.21 -0.32 -12.84
CA ILE A 78 -20.04 0.56 -14.00
C ILE A 78 -21.37 0.67 -14.76
N PRO A 79 -21.92 1.89 -14.93
CA PRO A 79 -23.12 2.08 -15.72
C PRO A 79 -22.82 1.92 -17.22
N LYS A 80 -23.82 1.54 -18.01
CA LYS A 80 -23.67 1.23 -19.45
C LYS A 80 -22.97 2.32 -20.27
N TRP A 81 -23.23 3.59 -19.97
CA TRP A 81 -22.58 4.71 -20.66
C TRP A 81 -21.07 4.79 -20.38
N ALA A 82 -20.61 4.30 -19.22
CA ALA A 82 -19.20 4.27 -18.86
C ALA A 82 -18.49 3.02 -19.41
N GLU A 83 -19.22 1.92 -19.64
CA GLU A 83 -18.69 0.73 -20.32
C GLU A 83 -18.21 1.02 -21.74
N GLU A 84 -18.85 1.97 -22.44
CA GLU A 84 -18.43 2.42 -23.76
C GLU A 84 -17.10 3.21 -23.73
N LEU A 85 -16.78 3.81 -22.59
CA LEU A 85 -15.57 4.62 -22.40
C LEU A 85 -14.38 3.83 -21.84
N ILE A 86 -14.65 2.86 -20.96
CA ILE A 86 -13.62 2.14 -20.21
C ILE A 86 -13.64 0.67 -20.64
N PRO A 87 -12.56 0.16 -21.27
CA PRO A 87 -12.46 -1.25 -21.61
C PRO A 87 -12.66 -2.13 -20.38
N PRO A 88 -13.43 -3.24 -20.49
CA PRO A 88 -13.71 -4.11 -19.34
C PRO A 88 -12.44 -4.62 -18.65
N PHE A 89 -11.39 -4.93 -19.42
CA PHE A 89 -10.13 -5.38 -18.87
C PHE A 89 -9.48 -4.33 -17.95
N MET A 90 -9.56 -3.05 -18.31
CA MET A 90 -8.99 -1.97 -17.51
C MET A 90 -9.73 -1.85 -16.19
N ASN A 91 -11.07 -1.90 -16.24
CA ASN A 91 -11.93 -1.89 -15.06
C ASN A 91 -11.56 -3.02 -14.08
N HIS A 92 -11.42 -4.26 -14.57
CA HIS A 92 -11.04 -5.41 -13.76
C HIS A 92 -9.63 -5.27 -13.15
N ILE A 93 -8.65 -4.83 -13.94
CA ILE A 93 -7.26 -4.67 -13.46
C ILE A 93 -7.18 -3.61 -12.37
N THR A 94 -7.83 -2.45 -12.54
CA THR A 94 -7.74 -1.37 -11.55
C THR A 94 -8.28 -1.75 -10.18
N HIS A 95 -9.25 -2.68 -10.13
CA HIS A 95 -9.86 -3.13 -8.89
C HIS A 95 -9.27 -4.42 -8.32
N THR A 96 -8.67 -5.27 -9.16
CA THR A 96 -8.09 -6.54 -8.72
C THR A 96 -6.59 -6.44 -8.43
N ALA A 97 -5.84 -5.69 -9.25
CA ALA A 97 -4.38 -5.63 -9.16
C ALA A 97 -3.81 -5.13 -7.81
N PRO A 98 -4.43 -4.19 -7.07
CA PRO A 98 -3.89 -3.73 -5.80
C PRO A 98 -3.66 -4.86 -4.79
N LEU A 99 -4.58 -5.82 -4.70
CA LEU A 99 -4.54 -6.88 -3.71
C LEU A 99 -3.31 -7.81 -3.82
N PRO A 100 -3.00 -8.44 -4.97
CA PRO A 100 -1.81 -9.28 -5.11
C PRO A 100 -0.51 -8.49 -4.88
N PHE A 101 -0.43 -7.23 -5.31
CA PHE A 101 0.77 -6.43 -5.05
C PHE A 101 0.96 -6.12 -3.55
N ILE A 102 -0.13 -5.82 -2.82
CA ILE A 102 -0.08 -5.65 -1.37
C ILE A 102 0.34 -6.95 -0.68
N LEU A 103 -0.18 -8.10 -1.13
CA LEU A 103 0.21 -9.41 -0.58
C LEU A 103 1.69 -9.71 -0.82
N VAL A 104 2.19 -9.46 -2.03
CA VAL A 104 3.62 -9.62 -2.33
C VAL A 104 4.47 -8.72 -1.44
N ASP A 105 4.08 -7.46 -1.26
CA ASP A 105 4.80 -6.54 -0.37
C ASP A 105 4.77 -7.00 1.09
N THR A 106 3.62 -7.51 1.57
CA THR A 106 3.50 -8.11 2.91
C THR A 106 4.44 -9.30 3.11
N LEU A 107 4.64 -10.11 2.06
CA LEU A 107 5.49 -11.29 2.11
C LEU A 107 6.98 -10.92 2.05
N LEU A 108 7.33 -9.87 1.32
CA LEU A 108 8.72 -9.46 1.10
C LEU A 108 9.23 -8.43 2.13
N THR A 109 8.33 -7.70 2.79
CA THR A 109 8.67 -6.58 3.68
C THR A 109 8.10 -6.78 5.08
N CYS A 110 8.93 -6.63 6.13
CA CYS A 110 8.41 -6.46 7.49
C CYS A 110 7.91 -5.04 7.64
N HIS A 111 6.61 -4.85 7.55
CA HIS A 111 6.03 -3.59 7.96
C HIS A 111 5.95 -3.51 9.49
N ARG A 112 6.42 -2.40 10.04
CA ARG A 112 6.22 -2.10 11.46
C ARG A 112 4.86 -1.46 11.66
N ALA A 113 3.92 -2.21 12.25
CA ALA A 113 2.60 -1.68 12.55
C ALA A 113 2.69 -0.44 13.47
N PRO A 114 1.94 0.64 13.16
CA PRO A 114 1.76 1.73 14.10
C PRO A 114 1.08 1.19 15.37
N SER A 115 1.19 1.94 16.47
CA SER A 115 0.48 1.53 17.69
C SER A 115 -1.01 1.41 17.43
N ARG A 116 -1.68 0.40 18.02
CA ARG A 116 -3.12 0.14 17.83
C ARG A 116 -3.96 1.39 18.09
N LYS A 117 -3.57 2.21 19.09
CA LYS A 117 -4.22 3.48 19.42
C LYS A 117 -4.19 4.48 18.26
N ILE A 118 -3.01 4.65 17.64
CA ILE A 118 -2.83 5.55 16.49
C ILE A 118 -3.65 5.05 15.30
N GLY A 119 -3.58 3.76 15.00
CA GLY A 119 -4.36 3.15 13.92
C GLY A 119 -5.86 3.37 14.09
N SER A 120 -6.41 3.12 15.28
CA SER A 120 -7.83 3.36 15.57
C SER A 120 -8.24 4.83 15.42
N ILE A 121 -7.41 5.77 15.91
CA ILE A 121 -7.69 7.21 15.79
C ILE A 121 -7.79 7.62 14.32
N ILE A 122 -6.87 7.14 13.47
CA ILE A 122 -6.84 7.48 12.05
C ILE A 122 -8.07 6.92 11.33
N ILE A 123 -8.44 5.67 11.60
CA ILE A 123 -9.64 5.07 11.01
C ILE A 123 -10.89 5.86 11.40
N ILE A 124 -11.03 6.21 12.67
CA ILE A 124 -12.16 7.04 13.15
C ILE A 124 -12.18 8.40 12.46
N ALA A 125 -11.02 9.06 12.37
CA ALA A 125 -10.90 10.36 11.71
C ALA A 125 -11.27 10.29 10.21
N LEU A 126 -10.84 9.24 9.51
CA LEU A 126 -11.17 9.02 8.11
C LEU A 126 -12.67 8.77 7.90
N VAL A 127 -13.29 7.97 8.78
CA VAL A 127 -14.73 7.71 8.74
C VAL A 127 -15.52 8.98 8.97
N ILE A 128 -15.18 9.76 10.00
CA ILE A 128 -15.83 11.05 10.29
C ILE A 128 -15.70 11.98 9.09
N LEU A 129 -14.49 12.11 8.54
CA LEU A 129 -14.24 12.96 7.37
C LEU A 129 -15.11 12.54 6.18
N TYR A 130 -15.16 11.24 5.88
CA TYR A 130 -15.96 10.70 4.78
C TYR A 130 -17.46 11.01 4.94
N PHE A 131 -18.02 10.88 6.15
CA PHE A 131 -19.43 11.20 6.39
C PHE A 131 -19.73 12.69 6.54
N SER A 132 -18.70 13.52 6.72
CA SER A 132 -18.83 14.98 6.84
C SER A 132 -18.73 15.72 5.50
N MET A 133 -18.28 15.04 4.44
CA MET A 133 -18.25 15.54 3.06
C MET A 133 -19.51 15.14 2.32
#